data_AF-A0A202BF72-F1
#
_entry.id   AF-A0A202BF72-F1
#
_cell.length_a   1.000
_cell.length_b   1.000
_cell.length_c   1.000
_cell.angle_alpha   90.00
_cell.angle_beta   90.00
_cell.angle_gamma   90.00
#
_symmetry.space_group_name_H-M   'P 1'
#
loop_
_entity.id
_entity.type
_entity.pdbx_description
1 polymer ?
#
loop_
_entity_poly.entity_id
_entity_poly.type
_entity_poly.pdbx_seq_one_letter_code
_entity_poly.pdbx_strand_id
1 'polypeptide(L)'
;MTPIVFPRRWLPLLSLPLLAACAGVQPPPAPIRYCPGSDALLISLDAPDDAVRQRWQGYEACDGYRLLRALRANRGDPVRLAGELDKLLADKSLSPAGAALARLQLRQALAQSKLQDQSERQQQQLRDQQKRIDDQAAKLEALRRLELDLPKPNGLNGGSKR
;
A
#
# COMPACT_ATOMS: atom_id res chain seq x y z
N MET A 1 -49.97 -44.88 -52.17
CA MET A 1 -49.42 -43.63 -51.60
C MET A 1 -50.35 -43.18 -50.48
N THR A 2 -49.96 -43.40 -49.23
CA THR A 2 -50.66 -42.93 -48.03
C THR A 2 -49.68 -42.07 -47.23
N PRO A 3 -50.01 -40.81 -46.90
CA PRO A 3 -49.09 -39.93 -46.20
C PRO A 3 -49.09 -40.28 -44.70
N ILE A 4 -47.89 -40.56 -44.17
CA ILE A 4 -47.67 -40.76 -42.74
C ILE A 4 -47.60 -39.39 -42.09
N VAL A 5 -48.68 -38.99 -41.42
CA VAL A 5 -48.74 -37.76 -40.62
C VAL A 5 -48.14 -38.05 -39.24
N PHE A 6 -46.89 -37.65 -39.03
CA PHE A 6 -46.24 -37.72 -37.73
C PHE A 6 -46.82 -36.65 -36.78
N PRO A 7 -47.36 -37.01 -35.61
CA PRO A 7 -47.87 -36.03 -34.65
C PRO A 7 -46.70 -35.27 -34.00
N ARG A 8 -46.62 -33.98 -34.31
CA ARG A 8 -45.64 -32.95 -33.88
C ARG A 8 -45.51 -32.75 -32.35
N ARG A 9 -46.16 -33.58 -31.53
CA ARG A 9 -46.19 -33.54 -30.05
C ARG A 9 -45.22 -34.49 -29.36
N TRP A 10 -44.50 -35.33 -30.11
CA TRP A 10 -43.59 -36.34 -29.54
C TRP A 10 -42.11 -35.92 -29.53
N LEU A 11 -41.77 -34.78 -30.13
CA LEU A 11 -40.43 -34.19 -30.09
C LEU A 11 -39.92 -33.82 -28.68
N PRO A 12 -40.72 -33.28 -27.73
CA PRO A 12 -40.20 -32.92 -26.41
C PRO A 12 -40.01 -34.12 -25.46
N LEU A 13 -40.61 -35.28 -25.75
CA LEU A 13 -40.46 -36.50 -24.95
C LEU A 13 -39.13 -37.23 -25.22
N LEU A 14 -38.53 -37.01 -26.39
CA LEU A 14 -37.22 -37.57 -26.76
C LEU A 14 -36.03 -36.71 -26.27
N SER A 15 -36.24 -35.47 -25.81
CA SER A 15 -35.18 -34.63 -25.23
C SER A 15 -34.99 -34.81 -23.71
N LEU A 16 -35.96 -35.41 -23.02
CA LEU A 16 -35.89 -35.73 -21.59
C LEU A 16 -34.77 -36.72 -21.19
N PRO A 17 -34.43 -37.79 -21.96
CA PRO A 17 -33.36 -38.70 -21.56
C PRO A 17 -31.95 -38.10 -21.71
N LEU A 18 -31.76 -37.05 -22.52
CA LEU A 18 -30.46 -36.38 -22.68
C LEU A 18 -30.10 -35.52 -21.47
N LEU A 19 -31.09 -34.96 -20.76
CA LEU A 19 -30.87 -34.23 -19.50
C LEU A 19 -30.64 -35.17 -18.30
N ALA A 20 -31.25 -36.36 -18.31
CA ALA A 20 -31.04 -37.37 -17.27
C ALA A 20 -29.61 -37.94 -17.28
N ALA A 21 -28.94 -37.98 -18.44
CA ALA A 21 -27.55 -38.40 -18.56
C ALA A 21 -26.55 -37.41 -17.92
N CYS A 22 -26.94 -36.14 -17.73
CA CYS A 22 -26.10 -35.13 -17.07
C CYS A 22 -26.34 -35.01 -15.55
N ALA A 23 -27.41 -35.62 -15.01
CA ALA A 23 -27.75 -35.50 -13.59
C ALA A 23 -26.95 -36.45 -12.67
N GLY A 24 -26.25 -37.44 -13.23
CA GLY A 24 -25.50 -38.45 -12.48
C GLY A 24 -23.99 -38.22 -12.41
N VAL A 25 -23.46 -37.17 -13.05
CA VAL A 25 -22.03 -36.86 -12.98
C VAL A 25 -21.77 -36.15 -11.65
N GLN A 26 -21.55 -36.95 -10.61
CA GLN A 26 -21.07 -36.47 -9.33
C GLN A 26 -19.77 -35.70 -9.59
N PRO A 27 -19.68 -34.40 -9.25
CA PRO A 27 -18.45 -33.66 -9.46
C PRO A 27 -17.33 -34.37 -8.70
N PRO A 28 -16.14 -34.53 -9.31
CA PRO A 28 -15.02 -35.17 -8.63
C PRO A 28 -14.78 -34.46 -7.29
N PRO A 29 -14.45 -35.20 -6.22
CA PRO A 29 -14.17 -34.59 -4.92
C PRO A 29 -13.08 -33.54 -5.10
N ALA A 30 -13.33 -32.33 -4.61
CA ALA A 30 -12.37 -31.24 -4.72
C ALA A 30 -11.03 -31.70 -4.08
N PRO A 31 -9.88 -31.43 -4.75
CA PRO A 31 -8.60 -31.83 -4.20
C PRO A 31 -8.39 -31.13 -2.84
N ILE A 32 -7.97 -31.90 -1.84
CA ILE A 32 -7.57 -31.35 -0.55
C ILE A 32 -6.35 -30.47 -0.79
N ARG A 33 -6.53 -29.16 -0.67
CA ARG A 33 -5.44 -28.18 -0.78
C ARG A 33 -4.91 -27.87 0.61
N TYR A 34 -3.65 -28.17 0.84
CA TYR A 34 -2.96 -27.76 2.05
C TYR A 34 -2.53 -26.31 1.93
N CYS A 35 -2.80 -25.51 2.97
CA CYS A 35 -2.32 -24.14 2.99
C CYS A 35 -0.79 -24.14 2.89
N PRO A 36 -0.20 -23.36 1.97
CA PRO A 36 1.23 -23.29 1.83
C PRO A 36 1.87 -22.69 3.08
N GLY A 37 3.06 -23.19 3.43
CA GLY A 37 3.78 -22.78 4.63
C GLY A 37 4.29 -21.33 4.59
N SER A 38 4.88 -20.87 5.70
CA SER A 38 5.47 -19.53 5.83
C SER A 38 6.56 -19.23 4.80
N ASP A 39 7.25 -20.24 4.31
CA ASP A 39 8.33 -20.06 3.32
C ASP A 39 7.76 -19.60 1.97
N ALA A 40 6.58 -20.11 1.60
CA ALA A 40 5.89 -19.67 0.39
C ALA A 40 5.48 -18.20 0.48
N LEU A 41 5.08 -17.75 1.68
CA LEU A 41 4.77 -16.35 1.97
C LEU A 41 6.01 -15.48 1.75
N LEU A 42 7.15 -15.84 2.36
CA LEU A 42 8.42 -15.11 2.23
C LEU A 42 8.86 -14.96 0.79
N ILE A 43 8.86 -16.06 0.02
CA ILE A 43 9.22 -16.05 -1.40
C ILE A 43 8.27 -15.15 -2.21
N SER A 44 7.00 -15.02 -1.78
CA SER A 44 5.99 -14.23 -2.51
C SER A 44 5.90 -12.76 -2.11
N LEU A 45 6.64 -12.29 -1.10
CA LEU A 45 6.63 -10.87 -0.71
C LEU A 45 7.18 -9.97 -1.82
N ASP A 46 8.26 -10.40 -2.46
CA ASP A 46 8.94 -9.65 -3.52
C ASP A 46 8.59 -10.13 -4.93
N ALA A 47 7.72 -11.13 -5.06
CA ALA A 47 7.24 -11.61 -6.35
C ALA A 47 6.25 -10.61 -6.98
N PRO A 48 6.21 -10.51 -8.32
CA PRO A 48 5.25 -9.66 -9.01
C PRO A 48 3.80 -10.11 -8.74
N ASP A 49 2.84 -9.18 -8.86
CA ASP A 49 1.43 -9.44 -8.53
C ASP A 49 0.83 -10.61 -9.31
N ASP A 50 1.16 -10.74 -10.59
CA ASP A 50 0.66 -11.82 -11.44
C ASP A 50 1.18 -13.19 -10.97
N ALA A 51 2.45 -13.28 -10.60
CA ALA A 51 3.04 -14.52 -10.07
C ALA A 51 2.40 -14.90 -8.73
N VAL A 52 2.09 -13.91 -7.88
CA VAL A 52 1.40 -14.16 -6.61
C VAL A 52 -0.05 -14.58 -6.83
N ARG A 53 -0.77 -13.93 -7.74
CA ARG A 53 -2.15 -14.32 -8.08
C ARG A 53 -2.22 -15.74 -8.59
N GLN A 54 -1.31 -16.13 -9.49
CA GLN A 54 -1.25 -17.49 -10.01
C GLN A 54 -0.88 -18.50 -8.91
N ARG A 55 0.15 -18.20 -8.11
CA ARG A 55 0.63 -19.11 -7.06
C ARG A 55 -0.38 -19.31 -5.93
N TRP A 56 -1.10 -18.26 -5.56
CA TRP A 56 -2.05 -18.26 -4.46
C TRP A 56 -3.50 -18.42 -4.91
N GLN A 57 -3.73 -18.75 -6.19
CA GLN A 57 -5.07 -18.94 -6.74
C GLN A 57 -5.80 -20.06 -5.99
N GLY A 58 -6.90 -19.71 -5.31
CA GLY A 58 -7.68 -20.64 -4.50
C GLY A 58 -7.09 -20.97 -3.12
N TYR A 59 -6.12 -20.18 -2.65
CA TYR A 59 -5.64 -20.18 -1.26
C TYR A 59 -6.09 -18.92 -0.49
N GLU A 60 -7.17 -18.27 -0.96
CA GLU A 60 -7.65 -17.01 -0.38
C GLU A 60 -8.12 -17.15 1.08
N ALA A 61 -8.55 -18.36 1.45
CA ALA A 61 -8.95 -18.69 2.80
C ALA A 61 -7.77 -18.92 3.75
N CYS A 62 -6.55 -19.10 3.24
CA CYS A 62 -5.38 -19.38 4.07
C CYS A 62 -4.84 -18.12 4.76
N ASP A 63 -4.49 -18.23 6.04
CA ASP A 63 -3.98 -17.11 6.83
C ASP A 63 -2.68 -16.52 6.27
N GLY A 64 -1.83 -17.37 5.67
CA GLY A 64 -0.60 -16.92 5.00
C GLY A 64 -0.90 -15.97 3.83
N TYR A 65 -1.96 -16.21 3.07
CA TYR A 65 -2.35 -15.32 1.98
C TYR A 65 -2.92 -14.00 2.50
N ARG A 66 -3.72 -14.03 3.58
CA ARG A 66 -4.24 -12.82 4.23
C ARG A 66 -3.10 -11.94 4.73
N LEU A 67 -2.11 -12.53 5.40
CA LEU A 67 -0.91 -11.83 5.86
C LEU A 67 -0.11 -11.25 4.69
N LEU A 68 0.13 -12.04 3.64
CA LEU A 68 0.82 -11.57 2.43
C LEU A 68 0.11 -10.36 1.80
N ARG A 69 -1.22 -10.41 1.68
CA ARG A 69 -2.02 -9.31 1.14
C ARG A 69 -1.87 -8.05 2.00
N ALA A 70 -1.94 -8.17 3.32
CA ALA A 70 -1.78 -7.03 4.23
C ALA A 70 -0.39 -6.39 4.13
N LEU A 71 0.67 -7.22 4.07
CA LEU A 71 2.05 -6.77 3.93
C LEU A 71 2.29 -6.04 2.60
N ARG A 72 1.75 -6.56 1.50
CA ARG A 72 1.94 -5.97 0.16
C ARG A 72 1.07 -4.74 -0.07
N ALA A 73 -0.18 -4.75 0.39
CA ALA A 73 -1.10 -3.62 0.24
C ALA A 73 -0.61 -2.37 0.99
N ASN A 74 0.05 -2.54 2.15
CA ASN A 74 0.46 -1.44 3.00
C ASN A 74 1.98 -1.21 3.04
N ARG A 75 2.74 -1.67 2.02
CA ARG A 75 4.21 -1.56 1.98
C ARG A 75 4.70 -0.10 2.07
N GLY A 76 3.89 0.86 1.62
CA GLY A 76 4.22 2.29 1.64
C GLY A 76 3.71 3.05 2.86
N ASP A 77 2.75 2.50 3.62
CA ASP A 77 2.08 3.20 4.72
C ASP A 77 2.30 2.42 6.04
N PRO A 78 3.40 2.69 6.79
CA PRO A 78 3.74 1.91 7.99
C PRO A 78 2.66 2.00 9.08
N VAL A 79 1.94 3.11 9.17
CA VAL A 79 0.85 3.30 10.15
C VAL A 79 -0.35 2.40 9.84
N ARG A 80 -0.76 2.33 8.57
CA ARG A 80 -1.86 1.46 8.13
C ARG A 80 -1.46 -0.01 8.24
N LEU A 81 -0.22 -0.32 7.87
CA LEU A 81 0.34 -1.66 8.02
C LEU A 81 0.29 -2.12 9.48
N ALA A 82 0.70 -1.26 10.42
CA ALA A 82 0.67 -1.58 11.84
C ALA A 82 -0.76 -1.91 12.32
N GLY A 83 -1.76 -1.11 11.92
CA GLY A 83 -3.16 -1.35 12.29
C GLY A 83 -3.73 -2.65 11.72
N GLU A 84 -3.43 -2.97 10.46
CA GLU A 84 -3.88 -4.23 9.84
C GLU A 84 -3.19 -5.46 10.46
N LEU A 85 -1.88 -5.37 10.74
CA LEU A 85 -1.15 -6.45 11.41
C LEU A 85 -1.65 -6.70 12.84
N ASP A 86 -2.02 -5.65 13.57
CA ASP A 86 -2.53 -5.78 14.94
C ASP A 86 -3.90 -6.47 14.97
N LYS A 87 -4.81 -6.12 14.04
CA LYS A 87 -6.09 -6.83 13.85
C LYS A 87 -5.87 -8.31 13.55
N LEU A 88 -5.00 -8.60 12.59
CA LEU A 88 -4.67 -9.98 12.22
C LEU A 88 -4.11 -10.77 13.41
N LEU A 89 -3.22 -10.17 14.20
CA LEU A 89 -2.68 -10.79 15.41
C LEU A 89 -3.74 -11.01 16.50
N ALA A 90 -4.72 -10.12 16.61
CA ALA A 90 -5.82 -10.22 17.56
C ALA A 90 -6.76 -11.40 17.24
N ASP A 91 -6.99 -11.66 15.95
CA ASP A 91 -7.87 -12.73 15.48
C ASP A 91 -7.33 -14.15 15.78
N LYS A 92 -6.04 -14.28 16.16
CA LYS A 92 -5.35 -15.56 16.49
C LYS A 92 -5.48 -16.67 15.43
N SER A 93 -5.94 -16.35 14.22
CA SER A 93 -6.10 -17.34 13.15
C SER A 93 -4.77 -17.70 12.49
N LEU A 94 -3.73 -16.88 12.70
CA LEU A 94 -2.43 -17.09 12.08
C LEU A 94 -1.71 -18.30 12.64
N SER A 95 -0.99 -18.98 11.74
CA SER A 95 0.04 -19.94 12.11
C SER A 95 1.09 -19.30 13.03
N PRO A 96 1.73 -20.05 13.94
CA PRO A 96 2.69 -19.50 14.90
C PRO A 96 3.87 -18.81 14.23
N ALA A 97 4.35 -19.34 13.09
CA ALA A 97 5.40 -18.71 12.28
C ALA A 97 4.92 -17.41 11.62
N GLY A 98 3.69 -17.39 11.09
CA GLY A 98 3.08 -16.17 10.53
C GLY A 98 2.86 -15.09 11.60
N ALA A 99 2.43 -15.47 12.80
CA ALA A 99 2.27 -14.57 13.94
C ALA A 99 3.60 -13.97 14.40
N ALA A 100 4.68 -14.76 14.44
CA ALA A 100 6.02 -14.25 14.75
C ALA A 100 6.49 -13.21 13.72
N LEU A 101 6.27 -13.48 12.43
CA LEU A 101 6.61 -12.57 11.35
C LEU A 101 5.79 -11.27 11.42
N ALA A 102 4.47 -11.38 11.63
CA ALA A 102 3.59 -10.23 11.77
C ALA A 102 4.01 -9.33 12.96
N ARG A 103 4.41 -9.91 14.10
CA ARG A 103 4.93 -9.14 15.25
C ARG A 103 6.24 -8.42 14.94
N LEU A 104 7.14 -9.07 14.19
CA LEU A 104 8.40 -8.45 13.79
C LEU A 104 8.14 -7.27 12.84
N GLN A 105 7.27 -7.46 11.86
CA GLN A 105 6.86 -6.42 10.92
C GLN A 105 6.14 -5.26 11.62
N LEU A 106 5.28 -5.54 12.61
CA LEU A 106 4.64 -4.53 13.42
C LEU A 106 5.66 -3.64 14.16
N ARG A 107 6.67 -4.26 14.80
CA ARG A 107 7.74 -3.51 15.48
C ARG A 107 8.53 -2.64 14.50
N GLN A 108 8.83 -3.18 13.32
CA GLN A 108 9.52 -2.45 12.26
C GLN A 108 8.70 -1.25 11.77
N ALA A 109 7.40 -1.44 11.54
CA ALA A 109 6.49 -0.39 11.08
C ALA A 109 6.37 0.75 12.12
N LEU A 110 6.23 0.41 13.41
CA LEU A 110 6.20 1.39 14.49
C LEU A 110 7.53 2.15 14.66
N ALA A 111 8.66 1.49 14.40
CA ALA A 111 9.95 2.16 14.40
C ALA A 111 10.07 3.13 13.21
N GLN A 112 9.63 2.72 12.02
CA GLN A 112 9.61 3.56 10.83
C GLN A 112 8.72 4.78 10.99
N SER A 113 7.53 4.64 11.56
CA SER A 113 6.63 5.79 11.78
C SER A 113 7.27 6.82 12.72
N LYS A 114 7.92 6.37 13.80
CA LYS A 114 8.65 7.26 14.72
C LYS A 114 9.80 8.00 14.03
N LEU A 115 10.54 7.31 13.16
CA LEU A 115 11.63 7.92 12.38
C LEU A 115 11.08 8.95 11.39
N GLN A 116 9.95 8.65 10.76
CA GLN A 116 9.26 9.57 9.87
C GLN A 116 8.80 10.83 10.61
N ASP A 117 8.15 10.69 11.78
CA ASP A 117 7.74 11.82 12.62
C ASP A 117 8.94 12.70 13.02
N GLN A 118 10.09 12.09 13.32
CA GLN A 118 11.33 12.83 13.63
C GLN A 118 11.85 13.59 12.42
N SER A 119 11.84 12.97 11.24
CA SER A 119 12.24 13.62 10.00
C SER A 119 11.35 14.82 9.66
N GLU A 120 10.03 14.68 9.79
CA GLU A 120 9.07 15.75 9.54
C GLU A 120 9.29 16.94 10.49
N ARG A 121 9.53 16.67 11.79
CA ARG A 121 9.89 17.72 12.77
C ARG A 121 11.18 18.45 12.40
N GLN A 122 12.22 17.71 11.97
CA GLN A 122 13.48 18.31 11.55
C GLN A 122 13.30 19.16 10.28
N GLN A 123 12.54 18.67 9.29
CA GLN A 123 12.23 19.43 8.09
C GLN A 123 11.45 20.71 8.41
N GLN A 124 10.51 20.66 9.36
CA GLN A 124 9.78 21.83 9.80
C GLN A 124 10.71 22.85 10.47
N GLN A 125 11.62 22.41 11.34
CA GLN A 125 12.63 23.27 11.95
C GLN A 125 13.52 23.95 10.90
N LEU A 126 13.96 23.22 9.87
CA LEU A 126 14.76 23.78 8.79
C LEU A 126 14.00 24.84 7.99
N ARG A 127 12.71 24.61 7.69
CA ARG A 127 11.86 25.61 7.01
C ARG A 127 11.71 26.88 7.84
N ASP A 128 11.51 26.73 9.16
CA ASP A 128 11.36 27.88 10.05
C ASP A 128 12.69 28.63 10.25
N GLN A 129 13.82 27.93 10.24
CA GLN A 129 15.15 28.56 10.22
C GLN A 129 15.41 29.31 8.91
N GLN A 130 15.07 28.71 7.76
CA GLN A 130 15.22 29.36 6.47
C GLN A 130 14.41 30.66 6.40
N LYS A 131 13.15 30.66 6.86
CA LYS A 131 12.33 31.87 6.93
C LYS A 131 12.98 32.97 7.77
N ARG A 132 13.57 32.61 8.92
CA ARG A 132 14.28 33.58 9.78
C ARG A 132 15.51 34.17 9.07
N ILE A 133 16.23 33.36 8.31
CA ILE A 133 17.37 33.81 7.51
C ILE A 133 16.89 34.78 6.42
N ASP A 134 15.81 34.44 5.72
CA ASP A 134 15.24 35.28 4.67
C ASP A 134 14.73 36.61 5.24
N ASP A 135 14.08 36.61 6.41
CA ASP A 135 13.66 37.81 7.12
C ASP A 135 14.85 38.70 7.54
N GLN A 136 15.95 38.08 7.99
CA GLN A 136 17.18 38.81 8.32
C GLN A 136 17.85 39.38 7.07
N ALA A 137 17.88 38.62 5.97
CA ALA A 137 18.41 39.08 4.68
C ALA A 137 17.60 40.27 4.14
N ALA A 138 16.27 40.20 4.21
CA ALA A 138 15.39 41.30 3.82
C ALA A 138 15.61 42.56 4.68
N LYS A 139 15.84 42.41 5.98
CA LYS A 139 16.20 43.53 6.86
C LYS A 139 17.54 44.14 6.49
N LEU A 140 18.56 43.32 6.22
CA LEU A 140 19.87 43.81 5.76
C LEU A 140 19.77 44.53 4.41
N GLU A 141 18.94 44.03 3.50
CA GLU A 141 18.70 44.69 2.22
C GLU A 141 17.96 46.03 2.40
N ALA A 142 16.96 46.09 3.27
CA ALA A 142 16.30 47.34 3.62
C ALA A 142 17.27 48.36 4.23
N LEU A 143 18.17 47.92 5.12
CA LEU A 143 19.22 48.78 5.67
C LEU A 143 20.18 49.30 4.59
N ARG A 144 20.61 48.43 3.66
CA ARG A 144 21.44 48.86 2.51
C ARG A 144 20.74 49.88 1.61
N ARG A 145 19.44 49.72 1.38
CA ARG A 145 18.66 50.71 0.60
C ARG A 145 18.60 52.04 1.32
N LEU A 146 18.39 52.04 2.64
CA LEU A 146 18.46 53.25 3.44
C LEU A 146 19.85 53.89 3.37
N GLU A 147 20.94 53.12 3.47
CA GLU A 147 22.31 53.64 3.32
C GLU A 147 22.56 54.28 1.94
N LEU A 148 21.95 53.75 0.87
CA LEU A 148 22.03 54.31 -0.48
C LEU A 148 21.18 55.59 -0.65
N ASP A 149 20.03 55.67 0.03
CA ASP A 149 19.11 56.81 -0.01
C ASP A 149 19.56 57.96 0.92
N LEU A 150 20.52 57.73 1.81
CA LEU A 150 21.12 58.78 2.63
C LEU A 150 21.95 59.74 1.75
N PRO A 151 21.67 61.06 1.74
CA PRO A 151 22.47 62.01 1.00
C PRO A 151 23.90 62.02 1.56
N LYS A 152 24.90 61.95 0.67
CA LYS A 152 26.32 62.16 1.01
C LYS A 152 26.44 63.37 1.93
N PRO A 153 27.12 63.29 3.08
CA PRO A 153 27.24 64.43 3.99
C PRO A 153 27.96 65.57 3.28
N ASN A 154 27.18 66.53 2.79
CA ASN A 154 27.68 67.83 2.36
C ASN A 154 28.06 68.60 3.63
N GLY A 155 29.35 68.66 3.95
CA GLY A 155 29.79 69.59 4.99
C GLY A 155 31.08 69.28 5.75
N LEU A 156 32.15 68.85 5.09
CA LEU A 156 33.52 69.13 5.56
C LEU A 156 34.33 69.79 4.43
N ASN A 157 33.76 70.82 3.81
CA ASN A 157 34.53 71.90 3.17
C ASN A 157 34.72 73.00 4.22
N GLY A 158 35.40 72.67 5.32
CA GLY A 158 35.96 73.65 6.24
C GLY A 158 37.30 74.09 5.67
N GLY A 159 37.29 75.19 4.92
CA GLY A 159 38.50 75.80 4.41
C GLY A 159 39.51 76.07 5.52
N SER A 160 40.76 75.72 5.28
CA SER A 160 41.89 76.41 5.88
C SER A 160 43.00 76.48 4.85
N LYS A 161 42.96 77.56 4.07
CA LYS A 161 44.14 78.07 3.38
C LYS A 161 45.14 78.48 4.47
N ARG A 162 46.30 77.82 4.49
CA ARG A 162 47.57 78.41 4.89
C ARG A 162 48.61 78.02 3.86
#